data_AF-A0A2E7F279-F1
#
_entry.id   AF-A0A2E7F279-F1
#
_cell.length_a   1.000
_cell.length_b   1.000
_cell.length_c   1.000
_cell.angle_alpha   90.00
_cell.angle_beta   90.00
_cell.angle_gamma   90.00
#
_symmetry.space_group_name_H-M   'P 1'
#
loop_
_entity.id
_entity.type
_entity.pdbx_description
1 polymer ?
#
loop_
_entity_poly.entity_id
_entity_poly.type
_entity_poly.pdbx_seq_one_letter_code
_entity_poly.pdbx_strand_id
1 'polypeptide(L)'
;MFAIGTAVTSLQKWSETHAFMVNATDSLPNWAFLVETGRFPARGDYVIFHPGHDAVTEKYFGAQPEPFAKVAYGLPGDVVTREGRDVFVNGTRIAATKPLTKRGDPLTEGPLGVVPEGCVFAATHHKDGFDSRYAHIGFVCRDRLVGTGQAIL
;
A
#
# COMPACT_ATOMS: atom_id res chain seq x y z
N MET A 1 32.43 17.65 24.84
CA MET A 1 31.22 17.23 25.57
C MET A 1 29.95 17.68 24.81
N PHE A 2 29.79 17.28 23.54
CA PHE A 2 28.66 17.67 22.66
C PHE A 2 27.96 16.47 21.97
N ALA A 3 28.45 15.25 22.20
CA ALA A 3 27.98 14.05 21.49
C ALA A 3 26.69 13.43 22.10
N ILE A 4 26.43 13.64 23.38
CA ILE A 4 25.29 13.00 24.06
C ILE A 4 23.97 13.70 23.70
N GLY A 5 23.94 15.04 23.67
CA GLY A 5 22.72 15.79 23.33
C GLY A 5 22.29 15.66 21.86
N THR A 6 23.25 15.51 20.95
CA THR A 6 22.97 15.26 19.51
C THR A 6 22.50 13.83 19.27
N ALA A 7 23.05 12.84 19.97
CA ALA A 7 22.59 11.45 19.89
C ALA A 7 21.14 11.29 20.39
N VAL A 8 20.79 11.85 21.56
CA VAL A 8 19.42 11.74 22.13
C VAL A 8 18.38 12.39 21.22
N THR A 9 18.66 13.59 20.70
CA THR A 9 17.76 14.28 19.76
C THR A 9 17.63 13.56 18.43
N SER A 10 18.71 12.96 17.92
CA SER A 10 18.68 12.14 16.70
C SER A 10 17.85 10.86 16.85
N LEU A 11 17.94 10.20 18.02
CA LEU A 11 17.17 8.99 18.33
C LEU A 11 15.68 9.30 18.51
N GLN A 12 15.35 10.41 19.16
CA GLN A 12 13.97 10.85 19.32
C GLN A 12 13.35 11.15 17.94
N LYS A 13 14.03 11.92 17.10
CA LYS A 13 13.58 12.21 15.73
C LYS A 13 13.43 10.94 14.88
N TRP A 14 14.32 9.97 15.06
CA TRP A 14 14.22 8.68 14.38
C TRP A 14 12.95 7.91 14.83
N SER A 15 12.67 7.86 16.13
CA SER A 15 11.47 7.19 16.66
C SER A 15 10.15 7.87 16.25
N GLU A 16 10.17 9.18 15.97
CA GLU A 16 9.00 9.91 15.49
C GLU A 16 8.66 9.59 14.03
N THR A 17 9.65 9.20 13.22
CA THR A 17 9.46 8.91 11.80
C THR A 17 9.56 7.44 11.43
N HIS A 18 9.99 6.57 12.36
CA HIS A 18 10.19 5.15 12.09
C HIS A 18 9.33 4.25 12.95
N ALA A 19 8.69 3.27 12.32
CA ALA A 19 7.91 2.23 12.99
C ALA A 19 8.36 0.84 12.54
N PHE A 20 8.17 -0.16 13.40
CA PHE A 20 8.40 -1.57 13.07
C PHE A 20 7.06 -2.29 12.93
N MET A 21 6.80 -2.88 11.77
CA MET A 21 5.52 -3.51 11.45
C MET A 21 5.72 -5.00 11.12
N VAL A 22 5.08 -5.89 11.88
CA VAL A 22 5.05 -7.33 11.59
C VAL A 22 3.89 -7.60 10.63
N ASN A 23 4.16 -8.35 9.56
CA ASN A 23 3.15 -8.63 8.55
C ASN A 23 2.17 -9.71 9.04
N ALA A 24 0.88 -9.38 9.10
CA ALA A 24 -0.15 -10.28 9.60
C ALA A 24 -0.75 -11.20 8.52
N THR A 25 -0.40 -11.03 7.24
CA THR A 25 -1.03 -11.75 6.12
C THR A 25 -0.02 -12.20 5.06
N ASP A 26 -0.36 -13.28 4.33
CA ASP A 26 0.43 -13.82 3.22
C ASP A 26 0.45 -12.95 1.95
N SER A 27 0.07 -11.66 2.06
CA SER A 27 -0.04 -10.80 0.87
C SER A 27 1.31 -10.31 0.33
N LEU A 28 2.37 -10.38 1.15
CA LEU A 28 3.77 -10.09 0.82
C LEU A 28 4.66 -11.18 1.42
N PRO A 29 5.81 -11.50 0.80
CA PRO A 29 6.69 -12.59 1.25
C PRO A 29 7.48 -12.26 2.52
N ASN A 30 7.50 -10.99 2.94
CA ASN A 30 8.32 -10.53 4.07
C ASN A 30 7.55 -10.63 5.39
N TRP A 31 8.28 -10.98 6.46
CA TRP A 31 7.72 -11.14 7.80
C TRP A 31 7.58 -9.81 8.56
N ALA A 32 8.39 -8.81 8.25
CA ALA A 32 8.32 -7.47 8.85
C ALA A 32 8.84 -6.36 7.93
N PHE A 33 8.51 -5.11 8.29
CA PHE A 33 8.96 -3.89 7.62
C PHE A 33 9.43 -2.85 8.65
N LEU A 34 10.53 -2.17 8.33
CA LEU A 34 10.87 -0.89 8.94
C LEU A 34 10.20 0.20 8.12
N VAL A 35 9.27 0.93 8.71
CA VAL A 35 8.45 1.95 8.06
C VAL A 35 9.05 3.32 8.32
N GLU A 36 9.23 4.13 7.29
CA GLU A 36 9.65 5.53 7.35
C GLU A 36 8.49 6.44 6.91
N THR A 37 8.16 7.46 7.71
CA THR A 37 7.10 8.43 7.41
C THR A 37 7.66 9.70 6.75
N GLY A 38 6.78 10.51 6.14
CA GLY A 38 7.13 11.85 5.64
C GLY A 38 7.71 11.91 4.23
N ARG A 39 8.03 10.77 3.61
CA ARG A 39 8.45 10.69 2.20
C ARG A 39 7.29 10.19 1.33
N PHE A 40 7.12 10.79 0.14
CA PHE A 40 6.21 10.25 -0.86
C PHE A 40 6.83 9.00 -1.52
N PRO A 41 6.05 7.92 -1.76
CA PRO A 41 6.59 6.68 -2.29
C PRO A 41 7.25 6.83 -3.67
N ALA A 42 8.31 6.06 -3.88
CA ALA A 42 8.89 5.79 -5.19
C ALA A 42 8.38 4.45 -5.74
N ARG A 43 8.57 4.23 -7.04
CA ARG A 43 8.14 3.00 -7.70
C ARG A 43 8.90 1.83 -7.10
N GLY A 44 8.18 0.77 -6.73
CA GLY A 44 8.75 -0.43 -6.12
C GLY A 44 8.89 -0.35 -4.59
N ASP A 45 8.66 0.81 -3.97
CA ASP A 45 8.62 0.91 -2.52
C ASP A 45 7.48 0.05 -1.97
N TYR A 46 7.69 -0.54 -0.79
CA TYR A 46 6.56 -0.95 0.02
C TYR A 46 5.89 0.29 0.56
N VAL A 47 4.58 0.39 0.39
CA VAL A 47 3.77 1.49 0.89
C VAL A 47 2.85 0.98 1.99
N ILE A 48 2.84 1.71 3.10
CA ILE A 48 1.98 1.46 4.24
C ILE A 48 0.86 2.50 4.21
N PHE A 49 -0.40 2.05 4.22
CA PHE A 49 -1.54 2.95 4.08
C PHE A 49 -2.79 2.46 4.80
N HIS A 50 -3.66 3.38 5.17
CA HIS A 50 -4.99 3.06 5.68
C HIS A 50 -5.90 2.62 4.51
N PRO A 51 -6.49 1.42 4.57
CA PRO A 51 -7.30 0.91 3.45
C PRO A 51 -8.63 1.65 3.26
N GLY A 52 -9.02 2.50 4.21
CA GLY A 52 -10.28 3.24 4.22
C GLY A 52 -11.43 2.44 4.85
N HIS A 53 -12.65 2.90 4.62
CA HIS A 53 -13.86 2.45 5.33
C HIS A 53 -14.94 1.92 4.36
N ASP A 54 -14.54 1.36 3.22
CA ASP A 54 -15.48 0.67 2.34
C ASP A 54 -16.13 -0.52 3.08
N ALA A 55 -17.39 -0.85 2.76
CA ALA A 55 -18.13 -1.90 3.43
C ALA A 55 -17.45 -3.29 3.36
N VAL A 56 -16.77 -3.60 2.26
CA VAL A 56 -15.98 -4.84 2.15
C VAL A 56 -14.74 -4.75 3.02
N THR A 57 -14.09 -3.59 3.11
CA THR A 57 -12.96 -3.39 4.03
C THR A 57 -13.40 -3.61 5.49
N GLU A 58 -14.47 -2.95 5.93
CA GLU A 58 -14.96 -3.07 7.31
C GLU A 58 -15.39 -4.51 7.66
N LYS A 59 -16.07 -5.21 6.74
CA LYS A 59 -16.51 -6.60 6.93
C LYS A 59 -15.35 -7.58 7.17
N TYR A 60 -14.17 -7.31 6.60
CA TYR A 60 -13.04 -8.24 6.64
C TYR A 60 -11.97 -7.82 7.64
N PHE A 61 -11.83 -6.53 7.88
CA PHE A 61 -10.71 -5.96 8.64
C PHE A 61 -11.17 -5.11 9.84
N GLY A 62 -12.49 -4.96 10.05
CA GLY A 62 -13.09 -4.19 11.15
C GLY A 62 -13.25 -2.70 10.83
N ALA A 63 -13.95 -1.98 11.71
CA ALA A 63 -14.24 -0.55 11.54
C ALA A 63 -13.01 0.35 11.65
N GLN A 64 -11.94 -0.16 12.25
CA GLN A 64 -10.63 0.51 12.40
C GLN A 64 -9.55 -0.48 11.93
N PRO A 65 -9.41 -0.70 10.62
CA PRO A 65 -8.49 -1.69 10.10
C PRO A 65 -7.05 -1.23 10.28
N GLU A 66 -6.17 -2.18 10.62
CA GLU A 66 -4.73 -1.96 10.61
C GLU A 66 -4.25 -1.50 9.21
N PRO A 67 -3.19 -0.68 9.12
CA PRO A 67 -2.61 -0.29 7.84
C PRO A 67 -2.21 -1.49 6.99
N PHE A 68 -2.32 -1.34 5.67
CA PHE A 68 -1.91 -2.37 4.71
C PHE A 68 -0.53 -2.05 4.15
N ALA A 69 0.26 -3.10 3.94
CA ALA A 69 1.49 -3.05 3.17
C ALA A 69 1.25 -3.59 1.75
N LYS A 70 1.63 -2.81 0.72
CA LYS A 70 1.62 -3.19 -0.71
C LYS A 70 2.85 -2.61 -1.41
N VAL A 71 3.01 -2.87 -2.70
CA VAL A 71 4.07 -2.26 -3.53
C VAL A 71 3.49 -1.11 -4.34
N ALA A 72 4.17 0.05 -4.38
CA ALA A 72 3.83 1.16 -5.25
C ALA A 72 4.20 0.84 -6.71
N TYR A 73 3.23 0.38 -7.49
CA TYR A 73 3.45 0.08 -8.90
C TYR A 73 3.18 1.27 -9.80
N GLY A 74 2.18 2.09 -9.50
CA GLY A 74 1.89 3.33 -10.23
C GLY A 74 2.12 4.56 -9.38
N LEU A 75 2.74 5.58 -9.96
CA LEU A 75 3.01 6.89 -9.39
C LEU A 75 2.22 7.98 -10.13
N PRO A 76 2.13 9.21 -9.61
CA PRO A 76 1.48 10.32 -10.29
C PRO A 76 1.89 10.44 -11.76
N GLY A 77 0.90 10.56 -12.65
CA GLY A 77 1.11 10.64 -14.09
C GLY A 77 1.19 9.30 -14.82
N ASP A 78 1.41 8.18 -14.13
CA ASP A 78 1.33 6.85 -14.74
C ASP A 78 -0.09 6.51 -15.18
N VAL A 79 -0.22 5.70 -16.23
CA VAL A 79 -1.51 5.27 -16.76
C VAL A 79 -1.81 3.83 -16.35
N VAL A 80 -2.93 3.64 -15.66
CA VAL A 80 -3.48 2.32 -15.31
C VAL A 80 -4.51 1.90 -16.36
N THR A 81 -4.34 0.71 -16.92
CA THR A 81 -5.26 0.12 -17.90
C THR A 81 -5.64 -1.29 -17.48
N ARG A 82 -6.70 -1.83 -18.09
CA ARG A 82 -7.13 -3.21 -17.88
C ARG A 82 -7.53 -3.85 -19.20
N GLU A 83 -7.01 -5.05 -19.43
CA GLU A 83 -7.38 -5.91 -20.56
C GLU A 83 -7.98 -7.21 -20.01
N GLY A 84 -9.29 -7.39 -20.18
CA GLY A 84 -10.02 -8.44 -19.48
C GLY A 84 -9.89 -8.27 -17.97
N ARG A 85 -9.17 -9.18 -17.31
CA ARG A 85 -8.89 -9.11 -15.86
C ARG A 85 -7.50 -8.59 -15.54
N ASP A 86 -6.61 -8.51 -16.51
CA ASP A 86 -5.22 -8.14 -16.26
C ASP A 86 -5.10 -6.63 -16.15
N VAL A 87 -4.49 -6.16 -15.06
CA VAL A 87 -4.25 -4.73 -14.80
C VAL A 87 -2.80 -4.40 -15.12
N PHE A 88 -2.62 -3.30 -15.83
CA PHE A 88 -1.33 -2.82 -16.31
C PHE A 88 -1.07 -1.41 -15.82
N VAL A 89 0.20 -1.11 -15.54
CA VAL A 89 0.68 0.26 -15.30
C VAL A 89 1.72 0.57 -16.37
N ASN A 90 1.47 1.61 -17.18
CA ASN A 90 2.29 1.97 -18.35
C ASN A 90 2.59 0.76 -19.26
N GLY A 91 1.59 -0.08 -19.51
CA GLY A 91 1.72 -1.29 -20.33
C GLY A 91 2.43 -2.47 -19.66
N THR A 92 2.96 -2.33 -18.44
CA THR A 92 3.54 -3.43 -17.67
C THR A 92 2.45 -4.14 -16.87
N ARG A 93 2.27 -5.44 -17.09
CA ARG A 93 1.28 -6.26 -16.36
C ARG A 93 1.65 -6.37 -14.89
N ILE A 94 0.76 -5.92 -14.00
CA ILE A 94 0.96 -5.98 -12.55
C ILE A 94 0.31 -7.22 -11.95
N ALA A 95 -1.01 -7.37 -12.10
CA ALA A 95 -1.75 -8.50 -11.55
C ALA A 95 -3.14 -8.60 -12.18
N ALA A 96 -3.79 -9.75 -12.02
CA ALA A 96 -5.16 -9.96 -12.44
C ALA A 96 -6.15 -9.60 -11.32
N THR A 97 -7.31 -9.05 -11.69
CA THR A 97 -8.50 -9.00 -10.82
C THR A 97 -9.16 -10.37 -10.72
N LYS A 98 -9.93 -10.57 -9.66
CA LYS A 98 -10.89 -11.67 -9.55
C LYS A 98 -12.26 -11.11 -9.14
N PRO A 99 -13.36 -11.76 -9.52
CA PRO A 99 -14.70 -11.20 -9.30
C PRO A 99 -15.16 -11.31 -7.85
N LEU A 100 -14.60 -12.25 -7.06
CA LEU A 100 -15.07 -12.57 -5.72
C LEU A 100 -13.91 -12.69 -4.72
N THR A 101 -14.16 -12.34 -3.46
CA THR A 101 -13.27 -12.66 -2.33
C THR A 101 -13.18 -14.18 -2.11
N LYS A 102 -12.30 -14.61 -1.18
CA LYS A 102 -12.25 -16.03 -0.77
C LYS A 102 -13.56 -16.53 -0.13
N ARG A 103 -14.38 -15.62 0.43
CA ARG A 103 -15.67 -15.96 1.07
C ARG A 103 -16.87 -15.69 0.15
N GLY A 104 -16.64 -15.39 -1.13
CA GLY A 104 -17.71 -15.24 -2.13
C GLY A 104 -18.35 -13.85 -2.20
N ASP A 105 -17.81 -12.84 -1.52
CA ASP A 105 -18.31 -11.47 -1.65
C ASP A 105 -17.83 -10.84 -2.97
N PRO A 106 -18.66 -10.03 -3.67
CA PRO A 106 -18.25 -9.33 -4.87
C PRO A 106 -17.06 -8.39 -4.65
N LEU A 107 -16.18 -8.33 -5.65
CA LEU A 107 -15.09 -7.38 -5.73
C LEU A 107 -15.32 -6.46 -6.93
N THR A 108 -15.53 -5.18 -6.66
CA THR A 108 -15.69 -4.15 -7.68
C THR A 108 -14.33 -3.78 -8.27
N GLU A 109 -14.22 -3.83 -9.59
CA GLU A 109 -12.98 -3.49 -10.29
C GLU A 109 -12.58 -2.03 -10.02
N GLY A 110 -11.27 -1.81 -9.86
CA GLY A 110 -10.70 -0.55 -9.45
C GLY A 110 -10.58 0.50 -10.55
N PRO A 111 -10.07 1.69 -10.17
CA PRO A 111 -9.93 2.82 -11.08
C PRO A 111 -8.92 2.52 -12.20
N LEU A 112 -9.21 3.09 -13.37
CA LEU A 112 -8.34 3.12 -14.54
C LEU A 112 -8.04 4.58 -14.92
N GLY A 113 -7.05 4.78 -15.77
CA GLY A 113 -6.60 6.09 -16.21
C GLY A 113 -5.36 6.58 -15.46
N VAL A 114 -5.15 7.89 -15.51
CA VAL A 114 -3.96 8.52 -14.92
C VAL A 114 -4.02 8.47 -13.40
N VAL A 115 -2.95 8.01 -12.75
CA VAL A 115 -2.79 8.08 -11.30
C VAL A 115 -2.71 9.57 -10.90
N PRO A 116 -3.60 10.07 -10.03
CA PRO A 116 -3.63 11.48 -9.66
C PRO A 116 -2.37 11.93 -8.91
N GLU A 117 -2.13 13.24 -8.93
CA GLU A 117 -1.09 13.87 -8.12
C GLU A 117 -1.23 13.51 -6.63
N GLY A 118 -0.12 13.13 -6.01
CA GLY A 118 -0.10 12.71 -4.61
C GLY A 118 -0.77 11.36 -4.34
N CYS A 119 -1.04 10.54 -5.36
CA CYS A 119 -1.58 9.19 -5.18
C CYS A 119 -0.68 8.12 -5.81
N VAL A 120 -0.86 6.88 -5.36
CA VAL A 120 -0.19 5.71 -5.91
C VAL A 120 -1.19 4.62 -6.27
N PHE A 121 -0.87 3.83 -7.30
CA PHE A 121 -1.51 2.54 -7.52
C PHE A 121 -0.70 1.48 -6.76
N ALA A 122 -1.23 1.04 -5.62
CA ALA A 122 -0.59 0.09 -4.72
C ALA A 122 -1.14 -1.31 -4.95
N ALA A 123 -0.30 -2.31 -5.19
CA ALA A 123 -0.75 -3.69 -5.40
C ALA A 123 0.28 -4.75 -4.96
N THR A 124 -0.09 -6.02 -5.03
CA THR A 124 0.86 -7.16 -5.01
C THR A 124 0.55 -8.14 -6.12
N HIS A 125 1.52 -8.98 -6.48
CA HIS A 125 1.30 -10.06 -7.45
C HIS A 125 0.40 -11.18 -6.91
N HIS A 126 0.08 -11.19 -5.61
CA HIS A 126 -0.74 -12.25 -5.02
C HIS A 126 -2.18 -12.19 -5.56
N LYS A 127 -2.70 -13.35 -6.00
CA LYS A 127 -4.04 -13.49 -6.60
C LYS A 127 -5.17 -13.00 -5.69
N ASP A 128 -4.98 -13.11 -4.38
CA ASP A 128 -5.93 -12.68 -3.36
C ASP A 128 -5.56 -11.34 -2.70
N GLY A 129 -4.61 -10.58 -3.25
CA GLY A 129 -4.30 -9.25 -2.75
C GLY A 129 -5.53 -8.33 -2.83
N PHE A 130 -5.82 -7.64 -1.74
CA PHE A 130 -6.90 -6.64 -1.64
C PHE A 130 -6.22 -5.26 -1.60
N ASP A 131 -6.27 -4.57 -2.74
CA ASP A 131 -5.39 -3.45 -3.07
C ASP A 131 -6.00 -2.59 -4.21
N SER A 132 -5.26 -1.65 -4.79
CA SER A 132 -5.76 -0.67 -5.78
C SER A 132 -6.37 -1.28 -7.04
N ARG A 133 -6.20 -2.59 -7.29
CA ARG A 133 -6.97 -3.31 -8.32
C ARG A 133 -8.48 -3.23 -8.14
N TYR A 134 -8.96 -2.91 -6.95
CA TYR A 134 -10.38 -2.86 -6.61
C TYR A 134 -10.81 -1.47 -6.15
N ALA A 135 -12.06 -1.11 -6.46
CA ALA A 135 -12.63 0.18 -6.09
C ALA A 135 -12.75 0.34 -4.57
N HIS A 136 -12.81 -0.77 -3.84
CA HIS A 136 -12.82 -0.81 -2.37
C HIS A 136 -11.57 -0.16 -1.74
N ILE A 137 -10.45 -0.12 -2.49
CA ILE A 137 -9.21 0.56 -2.08
C ILE A 137 -8.97 1.79 -2.94
N GLY A 138 -9.07 1.67 -4.27
CA GLY A 138 -8.79 2.76 -5.21
C GLY A 138 -7.31 3.19 -5.24
N PHE A 139 -7.03 4.35 -5.83
CA PHE A 139 -5.70 4.97 -5.72
C PHE A 139 -5.46 5.45 -4.29
N VAL A 140 -4.30 5.12 -3.73
CA VAL A 140 -3.95 5.48 -2.35
C VAL A 140 -3.27 6.85 -2.35
N CYS A 141 -3.94 7.85 -1.79
CA CYS A 141 -3.48 9.24 -1.78
C CYS A 141 -2.81 9.63 -0.46
N ARG A 142 -2.13 10.77 -0.44
CA ARG A 142 -1.34 11.30 0.70
C ARG A 142 -2.04 11.23 2.05
N ASP A 143 -3.34 11.46 2.10
CA ASP A 143 -4.16 11.42 3.32
C ASP A 143 -4.28 10.02 3.92
N ARG A 144 -4.11 8.97 3.10
CA ARG A 144 -4.13 7.57 3.53
C ARG A 144 -2.74 6.96 3.67
N LEU A 145 -1.71 7.60 3.13
CA LEU A 145 -0.33 7.12 3.22
C LEU A 145 0.23 7.34 4.63
N VAL A 146 0.66 6.26 5.26
CA VAL A 146 1.36 6.28 6.55
C VAL A 146 2.86 6.45 6.33
N GLY A 147 3.43 5.72 5.37
CA GLY A 147 4.86 5.78 5.07
C GLY A 147 5.31 4.73 4.04
N THR A 148 6.61 4.59 3.91
CA THR A 148 7.26 3.58 3.05
C THR A 148 8.00 2.55 3.88
N GLY A 149 7.88 1.27 3.54
CA GLY A 149 8.53 0.16 4.24
C GLY A 149 9.81 -0.30 3.55
N GLN A 150 10.84 -0.57 4.34
CA GLN A 150 11.96 -1.43 3.96
C GLN A 150 11.68 -2.84 4.51
N ALA A 151 11.69 -3.83 3.63
CA ALA A 151 11.50 -5.22 4.03
C ALA A 151 12.66 -5.70 4.90
N ILE A 152 12.32 -6.51 5.90
CA ILE A 152 13.28 -7.23 6.74
C ILE A 152 13.29 -8.68 6.27
N LEU A 153 14.49 -9.17 5.91
CA LEU A 153 14.73 -10.52 5.41
C LEU A 153 14.62 -11.56 6.53
#